data_AF-A0A2V8KZM4-F1
#
_entry.id   AF-A0A2V8KZM4-F1
#
_cell.length_a   1.000
_cell.length_b   1.000
_cell.length_c   1.000
_cell.angle_alpha   90.00
_cell.angle_beta   90.00
_cell.angle_gamma   90.00
#
_symmetry.space_group_name_H-M   'P 1'
#
loop_
_entity.id
_entity.type
_entity.pdbx_description
1 polymer ?
#
loop_
_entity_poly.entity_id
_entity_poly.type
_entity_poly.pdbx_seq_one_letter_code
_entity_poly.pdbx_strand_id
1 'polypeptide(L)'
;MLLETDRQGRQQNYLSSEDSFQWLKKFEAENRVIPIVGDFAGPHAFKAVADFLKSNGLRLSTFYTSNVEFYLFGRPAWTRYVANLRALPLAEDSIFIRSYFPTYGRPHPLNMPGHRSTSFVNPIVAFLADYDARQIRSYWDVVKPRD
;
A
#
# COMPACT_ATOMS: atom_id res chain seq x y z
N MET A 1 15.50 10.70 -1.05
CA MET A 1 15.06 9.43 -1.66
C MET A 1 15.96 8.84 -2.76
N LEU A 2 16.96 9.53 -3.30
CA LEU A 2 18.02 8.83 -4.07
C LEU A 2 19.15 8.33 -3.16
N LEU A 3 19.54 9.17 -2.20
CA LEU A 3 20.59 8.89 -1.21
C LEU A 3 20.06 8.35 0.12
N GLU A 4 18.76 8.07 0.19
CA GLU A 4 18.09 7.66 1.42
C GLU A 4 18.49 6.23 1.80
N THR A 5 18.59 5.97 3.10
CA THR A 5 18.92 4.64 3.62
C THR A 5 17.78 4.08 4.48
N ASP A 6 17.69 2.77 4.55
CA ASP A 6 16.85 2.09 5.53
C ASP A 6 17.42 2.23 6.95
N ARG A 7 16.73 1.64 7.94
CA ARG A 7 17.17 1.66 9.34
C ARG A 7 18.49 0.92 9.59
N GLN A 8 18.97 0.13 8.63
CA GLN A 8 20.26 -0.53 8.67
C GLN A 8 21.33 0.22 7.86
N GLY A 9 21.04 1.42 7.36
CA GLY A 9 21.99 2.22 6.59
C GLY A 9 22.16 1.78 5.13
N ARG A 10 21.26 0.96 4.58
CA ARG A 10 21.34 0.45 3.20
C ARG A 10 20.46 1.25 2.24
N GLN A 11 20.96 1.53 1.05
CA GLN A 11 20.17 2.15 -0.03
C GLN A 11 19.34 1.09 -0.76
N GLN A 12 18.02 1.14 -0.59
CA GLN A 12 17.08 0.12 -1.11
C GLN A 12 16.42 0.52 -2.44
N ASN A 13 16.78 1.65 -3.03
CA ASN A 13 16.19 2.09 -4.29
C ASN A 13 16.84 1.38 -5.49
N TYR A 14 16.12 1.22 -6.60
CA TYR A 14 16.62 0.46 -7.75
C TYR A 14 17.83 1.10 -8.46
N LEU A 15 18.16 2.37 -8.17
CA LEU A 15 19.33 3.08 -8.69
C LEU A 15 20.57 2.93 -7.77
N SER A 16 20.46 2.20 -6.65
CA SER A 16 21.58 2.03 -5.71
C SER A 16 22.64 1.04 -6.18
N SER A 17 22.34 0.20 -7.18
CA SER A 17 23.25 -0.78 -7.76
C SER A 17 22.85 -1.13 -9.18
N GLU A 18 23.84 -1.54 -9.99
CA GLU A 18 23.60 -2.00 -11.35
C GLU A 18 22.66 -3.21 -11.41
N ASP A 19 22.82 -4.16 -10.48
CA ASP A 19 21.98 -5.37 -10.42
C ASP A 19 20.50 -5.04 -10.24
N SER A 20 20.17 -4.16 -9.28
CA SER A 20 18.79 -3.71 -9.05
C SER A 20 18.21 -2.96 -10.25
N PHE A 21 19.04 -2.13 -10.91
CA PHE A 21 18.62 -1.40 -12.10
C PHE A 21 18.33 -2.34 -13.28
N GLN A 22 19.24 -3.27 -13.57
CA GLN A 22 19.07 -4.26 -14.64
C GLN A 22 17.89 -5.18 -14.37
N TRP A 23 17.65 -5.55 -13.11
CA TRP A 23 16.48 -6.32 -12.73
C TRP A 23 15.18 -5.58 -13.07
N LEU A 24 15.03 -4.31 -12.66
CA LEU A 24 13.82 -3.53 -12.96
C LEU A 24 13.68 -3.28 -14.47
N LYS A 25 14.78 -2.96 -15.15
CA LYS A 25 14.79 -2.77 -16.61
C LYS A 25 14.33 -4.01 -17.36
N LYS A 26 14.78 -5.20 -16.95
CA LYS A 26 14.32 -6.48 -17.52
C LYS A 26 12.84 -6.71 -17.21
N PHE A 27 12.41 -6.46 -15.97
CA PHE A 27 11.02 -6.61 -15.54
C PHE A 27 10.07 -5.72 -16.37
N GLU A 28 10.47 -4.47 -16.64
CA GLU A 28 9.76 -3.56 -17.54
C GLU A 28 9.78 -4.06 -18.99
N ALA A 29 10.94 -4.46 -19.52
CA ALA A 29 11.08 -4.96 -20.90
C ALA A 29 10.27 -6.25 -21.17
N GLU A 30 10.00 -7.05 -20.14
CA GLU A 30 9.12 -8.22 -20.20
C GLU A 30 7.63 -7.88 -20.03
N ASN A 31 7.24 -6.60 -20.08
CA ASN A 31 5.87 -6.11 -19.90
C ASN A 31 5.25 -6.50 -18.54
N ARG A 32 6.04 -6.49 -17.46
CA ARG A 32 5.55 -6.79 -16.10
C ARG A 32 5.21 -5.55 -15.29
N VAL A 33 5.44 -4.35 -15.85
CA VAL A 33 4.98 -3.07 -15.30
C VAL A 33 3.90 -2.51 -16.20
N ILE A 34 2.65 -2.54 -15.73
CA ILE A 34 1.48 -2.10 -16.51
C ILE A 34 0.92 -0.82 -15.88
N PRO A 35 1.04 0.35 -16.53
CA PRO A 35 0.41 1.57 -16.03
C PRO A 35 -1.11 1.50 -16.24
N ILE A 36 -1.87 1.73 -15.17
CA ILE A 36 -3.33 1.74 -15.19
C ILE A 36 -3.82 3.04 -14.57
N VAL A 37 -4.68 3.77 -15.29
CA VAL A 37 -5.39 4.93 -14.74
C VAL A 37 -6.62 4.43 -14.00
N GLY A 38 -6.70 4.72 -12.70
CA GLY A 38 -7.80 4.24 -11.86
C GLY A 38 -7.96 5.02 -10.56
N ASP A 39 -9.22 5.18 -10.15
CA ASP A 39 -9.59 5.67 -8.82
C ASP A 39 -9.72 4.49 -7.85
N PHE A 40 -9.06 4.57 -6.69
CA PHE A 40 -9.16 3.60 -5.60
C PHE A 40 -10.59 3.34 -5.14
N ALA A 41 -11.47 4.34 -5.20
CA ALA A 41 -12.89 4.23 -4.85
C ALA A 41 -13.82 4.21 -6.08
N GLY A 42 -13.24 4.12 -7.30
CA GLY A 42 -13.95 4.08 -8.56
C GLY A 42 -14.47 2.67 -8.90
N PRO A 43 -15.47 2.55 -9.79
CA PRO A 43 -16.16 1.28 -10.03
C PRO A 43 -15.45 0.32 -10.99
N HIS A 44 -14.33 0.72 -11.60
CA HIS A 44 -13.75 -0.02 -12.74
C HIS A 44 -12.37 -0.62 -12.48
N ALA A 45 -11.35 0.21 -12.21
CA ALA A 45 -9.95 -0.23 -12.28
C ALA A 45 -9.63 -1.43 -11.37
N PHE A 46 -10.07 -1.39 -10.10
CA PHE A 46 -9.84 -2.47 -9.15
C PHE A 46 -10.56 -3.76 -9.54
N LYS A 47 -11.76 -3.65 -10.10
CA LYS A 47 -12.51 -4.80 -10.61
C LYS A 47 -11.78 -5.43 -11.80
N ALA A 48 -11.37 -4.63 -12.78
CA ALA A 48 -10.64 -5.12 -13.95
C ALA A 48 -9.30 -5.78 -13.55
N VAL A 49 -8.57 -5.19 -12.60
CA VAL A 49 -7.35 -5.79 -12.04
C VAL A 49 -7.67 -7.11 -11.31
N ALA A 50 -8.72 -7.14 -10.49
CA ALA A 50 -9.14 -8.36 -9.80
C ALA A 50 -9.47 -9.49 -10.79
N ASP A 51 -10.21 -9.19 -11.85
CA ASP A 51 -10.61 -10.15 -12.87
C ASP A 51 -9.38 -10.66 -13.64
N PHE A 52 -8.43 -9.77 -13.96
CA PHE A 52 -7.15 -10.16 -14.57
C PHE A 52 -6.35 -11.09 -13.65
N LEU A 53 -6.17 -10.73 -12.38
CA LEU A 53 -5.41 -11.55 -11.43
C LEU A 53 -6.05 -12.95 -11.27
N LYS A 54 -7.37 -13.02 -11.10
CA LYS A 54 -8.10 -14.29 -10.97
C LYS A 54 -7.97 -15.16 -12.20
N SER A 55 -8.15 -14.59 -13.40
CA SER A 55 -8.07 -15.32 -14.66
C SER A 55 -6.68 -15.90 -14.94
N ASN A 56 -5.64 -15.32 -14.33
CA ASN A 56 -4.26 -15.77 -14.45
C ASN A 56 -3.74 -16.54 -13.22
N GLY A 57 -4.61 -16.88 -12.25
CA GLY A 57 -4.21 -17.59 -11.03
C GLY A 57 -3.23 -16.81 -10.14
N LEU A 58 -3.23 -15.48 -10.24
CA LEU A 58 -2.36 -14.59 -9.48
C LEU A 58 -3.05 -14.08 -8.21
N ARG A 59 -2.24 -13.79 -7.20
CA ARG A 59 -2.68 -13.19 -5.94
C ARG A 59 -1.93 -11.89 -5.67
N LEU A 60 -2.60 -10.92 -5.07
CA LEU A 60 -1.99 -9.66 -4.60
C LEU A 60 -1.17 -9.94 -3.34
N SER A 61 0.14 -9.69 -3.41
CA SER A 61 1.05 -9.77 -2.26
C SER A 61 1.31 -8.40 -1.61
N THR A 62 1.49 -7.35 -2.40
CA THR A 62 1.84 -6.02 -1.88
C THR A 62 0.96 -4.95 -2.50
N PHE A 63 0.49 -4.02 -1.67
CA PHE A 63 -0.36 -2.92 -2.09
C PHE A 63 0.13 -1.59 -1.50
N TYR A 64 0.73 -0.76 -2.35
CA TYR A 64 1.22 0.56 -1.97
C TYR A 64 0.09 1.60 -2.06
N THR A 65 -0.31 2.19 -0.93
CA THR A 65 -1.40 3.17 -0.87
C THR A 65 -0.91 4.61 -0.66
N SER A 66 0.39 4.79 -0.35
CA SER A 66 0.90 6.06 0.14
C SER A 66 0.01 6.58 1.28
N ASN A 67 -0.55 7.78 1.17
CA ASN A 67 -1.52 8.35 2.10
C ASN A 67 -2.95 8.46 1.52
N VAL A 68 -3.30 7.72 0.45
CA VAL A 68 -4.63 7.85 -0.18
C VAL A 68 -5.76 7.59 0.82
N GLU A 69 -5.58 6.62 1.71
CA GLU A 69 -6.60 6.23 2.69
C GLU A 69 -7.04 7.41 3.58
N PHE A 70 -6.17 8.37 3.84
CA PHE A 70 -6.52 9.61 4.56
C PHE A 70 -7.62 10.42 3.85
N TYR A 71 -7.54 10.53 2.53
CA TYR A 71 -8.50 11.31 1.75
C TYR A 71 -9.84 10.61 1.62
N LEU A 72 -9.86 9.29 1.75
CA LEU A 72 -11.06 8.47 1.62
C LEU A 72 -11.76 8.27 2.97
N PHE A 73 -11.00 8.16 4.06
CA PHE A 73 -11.52 7.83 5.39
C PHE A 73 -12.61 8.80 5.85
N GLY A 74 -13.67 8.28 6.44
CA GLY A 74 -14.81 9.06 6.92
C GLY A 74 -15.71 9.65 5.82
N ARG A 75 -15.44 9.33 4.55
CA ARG A 75 -16.25 9.77 3.40
C ARG A 75 -16.96 8.58 2.75
N PRO A 76 -18.00 8.81 1.93
CA PRO A 76 -18.68 7.72 1.19
C PRO A 76 -17.74 6.88 0.31
N ALA A 77 -16.61 7.44 -0.10
CA ALA A 77 -15.60 6.76 -0.89
C ALA A 77 -14.86 5.65 -0.11
N TRP A 78 -14.79 5.73 1.22
CA TRP A 78 -14.12 4.73 2.07
C TRP A 78 -14.70 3.33 1.89
N THR A 79 -16.02 3.20 1.97
CA THR A 79 -16.72 1.90 1.83
C THR A 79 -16.50 1.30 0.43
N ARG A 80 -16.47 2.13 -0.62
CA ARG A 80 -16.18 1.67 -1.99
C ARG A 80 -14.74 1.20 -2.14
N TYR A 81 -13.79 1.92 -1.56
CA TYR A 81 -12.39 1.50 -1.54
C TYR A 81 -12.21 0.14 -0.84
N VAL A 82 -12.83 -0.05 0.33
CA VAL A 82 -12.74 -1.33 1.04
C VAL A 82 -13.40 -2.46 0.23
N ALA A 83 -14.52 -2.20 -0.44
CA ALA A 83 -15.14 -3.18 -1.33
C ALA A 83 -14.24 -3.53 -2.54
N ASN A 84 -13.60 -2.54 -3.14
CA ASN A 84 -12.63 -2.72 -4.23
C ASN A 84 -11.43 -3.56 -3.79
N LEU A 85 -10.90 -3.29 -2.59
CA LEU A 85 -9.81 -4.07 -2.01
C LEU A 85 -10.23 -5.53 -1.78
N ARG A 86 -11.45 -5.78 -1.26
CA ARG A 86 -11.99 -7.14 -1.07
C ARG A 86 -12.18 -7.91 -2.36
N ALA A 87 -12.39 -7.23 -3.48
CA ALA A 87 -12.60 -7.89 -4.76
C ALA A 87 -11.31 -8.54 -5.29
N LEU A 88 -10.14 -8.04 -4.89
CA LEU A 88 -8.83 -8.55 -5.30
C LEU A 88 -8.56 -9.94 -4.67
N PRO A 89 -7.96 -10.88 -5.42
CA PRO A 89 -7.52 -12.15 -4.84
C PRO A 89 -6.28 -11.92 -3.96
N LEU A 90 -6.45 -11.82 -2.64
CA LEU A 90 -5.35 -11.56 -1.72
C LEU A 90 -4.53 -12.82 -1.42
N ALA A 91 -3.21 -12.65 -1.28
CA ALA A 91 -2.36 -13.64 -0.61
C ALA A 91 -2.55 -13.54 0.92
N GLU A 92 -2.31 -14.63 1.65
CA GLU A 92 -2.49 -14.69 3.11
C GLU A 92 -1.54 -13.75 3.85
N ASP A 93 -0.32 -13.61 3.33
CA ASP A 93 0.75 -12.74 3.81
C ASP A 93 0.73 -11.35 3.17
N SER A 94 -0.36 -10.99 2.50
CA SER A 94 -0.42 -9.72 1.76
C SER A 94 -0.32 -8.49 2.67
N ILE A 95 0.44 -7.50 2.22
CA ILE A 95 0.74 -6.29 3.00
C ILE A 95 0.36 -5.01 2.27
N PHE A 96 -0.05 -4.01 3.06
CA PHE A 96 0.00 -2.63 2.67
C PHE A 96 1.40 -2.06 2.83
N ILE A 97 1.78 -1.12 1.97
CA ILE A 97 2.82 -0.14 2.23
C ILE A 97 2.14 1.23 2.31
N ARG A 98 2.23 1.88 3.48
CA ARG A 98 1.53 3.12 3.80
C ARG A 98 2.51 4.25 4.11
N SER A 99 2.04 5.48 3.91
CA SER A 99 2.69 6.72 4.29
C SER A 99 1.77 7.52 5.21
N TYR A 100 2.20 7.75 6.45
CA TYR A 100 1.49 8.60 7.41
C TYR A 100 2.24 9.93 7.61
N PHE A 101 1.52 11.06 7.64
CA PHE A 101 2.12 12.37 7.86
C PHE A 101 1.73 12.92 9.23
N PRO A 102 2.67 13.43 10.06
CA PRO A 102 2.38 13.96 11.39
C PRO A 102 1.43 15.16 11.42
N THR A 103 1.23 15.83 10.27
CA THR A 103 0.24 16.90 10.09
C THR A 103 -1.19 16.49 10.45
N TYR A 104 -1.43 15.19 10.68
CA TYR A 104 -2.73 14.61 11.03
C TYR A 104 -2.97 14.50 12.56
N GLY A 105 -2.21 15.22 13.38
CA GLY A 105 -2.54 15.47 14.79
C GLY A 105 -1.95 14.50 15.81
N ARG A 106 -1.17 13.50 15.38
CA ARG A 106 -0.41 12.62 16.28
C ARG A 106 0.93 12.21 15.65
N PRO A 107 2.07 12.34 16.36
CA PRO A 107 3.33 11.73 15.92
C PRO A 107 3.20 10.20 15.83
N HIS A 108 3.70 9.63 14.74
CA HIS A 108 3.72 8.17 14.60
C HIS A 108 4.97 7.61 15.32
N PRO A 109 4.86 6.55 16.13
CA PRO A 109 5.99 6.04 16.91
C PRO A 109 7.12 5.46 16.05
N LEU A 110 6.82 5.09 14.80
CA LEU A 110 7.83 4.64 13.82
C LEU A 110 8.47 5.80 13.02
N ASN A 111 8.12 7.06 13.28
CA ASN A 111 8.67 8.21 12.56
C ASN A 111 10.17 8.34 12.85
N MET A 112 10.96 8.65 11.81
CA MET A 112 12.40 8.84 11.91
C MET A 112 12.74 10.34 11.98
N PRO A 113 13.71 10.76 12.80
CA PRO A 113 14.14 12.16 12.86
C PRO A 113 14.48 12.72 11.48
N GLY A 114 13.95 13.90 11.15
CA GLY A 114 14.15 14.53 9.83
C GLY A 114 13.19 14.06 8.73
N HIS A 115 12.38 13.02 8.95
CA HIS A 115 11.42 12.54 7.95
C HIS A 115 10.04 13.19 8.13
N ARG A 116 9.54 13.82 7.06
CA ARG A 116 8.20 14.44 7.02
C ARG A 116 7.05 13.42 7.11
N SER A 117 7.30 12.18 6.75
CA SER A 117 6.32 11.09 6.80
C SER A 117 6.90 9.86 7.47
N THR A 118 6.02 8.94 7.86
CA THR A 118 6.36 7.61 8.33
C THR A 118 5.91 6.61 7.28
N SER A 119 6.85 5.83 6.75
CA SER A 119 6.55 4.68 5.92
C SER A 119 6.53 3.40 6.77
N PHE A 120 5.51 2.57 6.60
CA PHE A 120 5.34 1.33 7.37
C PHE A 120 4.48 0.32 6.60
N VAL A 121 4.50 -0.92 7.07
CA VAL A 121 3.73 -2.03 6.48
C VAL A 121 2.67 -2.54 7.46
N ASN A 122 1.54 -3.02 6.94
CA ASN A 122 0.52 -3.72 7.72
C ASN A 122 -0.09 -4.88 6.92
N PRO A 123 -0.51 -5.98 7.55
CA PRO A 123 -1.24 -7.04 6.86
C PRO A 123 -2.60 -6.55 6.33
N ILE A 124 -2.91 -6.85 5.07
CA ILE A 124 -4.20 -6.50 4.45
C ILE A 124 -5.33 -7.32 5.10
N VAL A 125 -5.08 -8.62 5.34
CA VAL A 125 -6.06 -9.54 5.93
C VAL A 125 -6.50 -9.07 7.33
N ALA A 126 -5.55 -8.64 8.17
CA ALA A 126 -5.84 -8.12 9.50
C ALA A 126 -6.64 -6.80 9.46
N PHE A 127 -6.33 -5.91 8.50
CA PHE A 127 -7.11 -4.69 8.30
C PHE A 127 -8.57 -5.00 7.92
N LEU A 128 -8.81 -5.96 7.02
CA LEU A 128 -10.17 -6.36 6.62
C LEU A 128 -10.93 -7.00 7.78
N ALA A 129 -10.27 -7.79 8.62
CA ALA A 129 -10.86 -8.36 9.83
C ALA A 129 -11.29 -7.27 10.82
N ASP A 130 -10.44 -6.29 11.09
CA ASP A 130 -10.78 -5.15 11.96
C ASP A 130 -11.91 -4.29 11.38
N TYR A 131 -11.97 -4.15 10.06
CA TYR A 131 -13.07 -3.48 9.37
C TYR A 131 -14.40 -4.22 9.57
N ASP A 132 -14.41 -5.55 9.38
CA ASP A 132 -15.61 -6.39 9.58
C ASP A 132 -16.08 -6.40 11.03
N ALA A 133 -15.14 -6.45 11.97
CA ALA A 133 -15.41 -6.38 13.40
C ALA A 133 -15.80 -4.98 13.89
N ARG A 134 -15.89 -3.97 12.99
CA ARG A 134 -16.17 -2.56 13.30
C ARG A 134 -15.22 -1.98 14.37
N GLN A 135 -13.96 -2.44 14.35
CA GLN A 135 -12.91 -1.98 15.25
C GLN A 135 -12.20 -0.72 14.73
N ILE A 136 -12.34 -0.39 13.45
CA ILE A 136 -11.81 0.84 12.85
C ILE A 136 -12.77 1.99 13.16
N ARG A 137 -12.48 2.77 14.21
CA ARG A 137 -13.32 3.89 14.68
C ARG A 137 -12.76 5.25 14.27
N SER A 138 -11.47 5.31 14.03
CA SER A 138 -10.74 6.50 13.64
C SER A 138 -9.72 6.18 12.55
N TYR A 139 -9.23 7.20 11.84
CA TYR A 139 -8.14 6.99 10.88
C TYR A 139 -6.90 6.41 11.57
N TRP A 140 -6.67 6.75 12.84
CA TRP A 140 -5.58 6.18 13.63
C TRP A 140 -5.63 4.66 13.74
N ASP A 141 -6.82 4.04 13.74
CA ASP A 141 -6.93 2.57 13.75
C ASP A 141 -6.46 1.93 12.44
N VAL A 142 -6.45 2.69 11.34
CA VAL A 142 -5.92 2.26 10.05
C VAL A 142 -4.39 2.33 10.04
N VAL A 143 -3.82 3.38 10.64
CA VAL A 143 -2.40 3.74 10.48
C VAL A 143 -1.53 3.54 11.73
N LYS A 144 -2.08 3.01 12.83
CA LYS A 144 -1.27 2.68 14.00
C LYS A 144 -0.33 1.52 13.70
N PRO A 145 0.82 1.41 14.40
CA PRO A 145 1.60 0.19 14.39
C PRO A 145 0.74 -0.99 14.82
N ARG A 146 1.02 -2.14 14.22
CA ARG A 146 0.57 -3.42 14.75
C ARG A 146 1.74 -4.06 15.47
N ASP A 147 1.46 -4.60 16.66
CA ASP A 147 2.39 -5.45 17.40
C ASP A 147 2.50 -6.83 16.75
#